data_AF-A0A314XKF0-F1
#
_entry.id   AF-A0A314XKF0-F1
#
_cell.length_a   1.000
_cell.length_b   1.000
_cell.length_c   1.000
_cell.angle_alpha   90.00
_cell.angle_beta   90.00
_cell.angle_gamma   90.00
#
_symmetry.space_group_name_H-M   'P 1'
#
loop_
_entity.id
_entity.type
_entity.pdbx_description
1 polymer ?
#
loop_
_entity_poly.entity_id
_entity_poly.type
_entity_poly.pdbx_seq_one_letter_code
_entity_poly.pdbx_strand_id
1 'polypeptide(L)'
;MAHIANGRDTGNYVSLLRSANSSQSNMLILQESCTDKTASFVIYAPVDIVAMNVVLIGSDPDYVALLPSGFAILPDGGGMGDSGSGGSLLTVSFQILDDSAPTAKLSLGSVATVNNLIACTVERIKAALSCDTNNCCQKK
;
A
#
# COMPACT_ATOMS: atom_id res chain seq x y z
N MET A 1 -5.87 14.65 8.10
CA MET A 1 -5.88 13.69 7.00
C MET A 1 -6.73 14.28 5.90
N ALA A 2 -6.13 14.62 4.75
CA ALA A 2 -6.86 15.10 3.58
C ALA A 2 -7.22 13.89 2.73
N HIS A 3 -8.49 13.77 2.31
CA HIS A 3 -8.92 12.69 1.43
C HIS A 3 -9.91 13.22 0.39
N ILE A 4 -9.92 12.58 -0.77
CA ILE A 4 -10.82 12.84 -1.89
C ILE A 4 -11.50 11.52 -2.22
N ALA A 5 -12.83 11.53 -2.32
CA ALA A 5 -13.58 10.35 -2.72
C ALA A 5 -13.21 9.95 -4.16
N ASN A 6 -12.98 8.66 -4.39
CA ASN A 6 -12.72 8.13 -5.73
C ASN A 6 -14.01 7.55 -6.33
N GLY A 7 -14.50 8.14 -7.42
CA GLY A 7 -15.60 7.58 -8.21
C GLY A 7 -16.96 7.62 -7.52
N ARG A 8 -17.78 6.58 -7.75
CA ARG A 8 -19.19 6.52 -7.33
C ARG A 8 -19.40 5.88 -5.94
N ASP A 9 -18.47 5.06 -5.47
CA ASP A 9 -18.62 4.34 -4.21
C ASP A 9 -18.09 5.19 -3.06
N THR A 10 -18.96 5.54 -2.11
CA THR A 10 -18.68 6.46 -1.00
C THR A 10 -17.62 5.96 -0.01
N GLY A 11 -17.17 4.71 -0.14
CA GLY A 11 -16.12 4.11 0.69
C GLY A 11 -14.71 4.20 0.09
N ASN A 12 -14.58 4.58 -1.19
CA ASN A 12 -13.30 4.62 -1.87
C ASN A 12 -12.70 6.02 -1.77
N TYR A 13 -11.44 6.11 -1.36
CA TYR A 13 -10.79 7.40 -1.14
C TYR A 13 -9.31 7.35 -1.46
N VAL A 14 -8.84 8.48 -1.99
CA VAL A 14 -7.41 8.81 -2.06
C VAL A 14 -7.11 9.73 -0.89
N SER A 15 -6.17 9.35 -0.04
CA SER A 15 -5.75 10.07 1.16
C SER A 15 -4.29 10.49 1.06
N LEU A 16 -3.98 11.67 1.59
CA LEU A 16 -2.62 12.10 1.87
C LEU A 16 -2.37 11.93 3.37
N LEU A 17 -1.45 11.02 3.69
CA LEU A 17 -1.00 10.71 5.04
C LEU A 17 0.39 11.30 5.27
N ARG A 18 0.62 11.82 6.48
CA ARG A 18 1.96 12.24 6.92
C ARG A 18 2.50 11.17 7.87
N SER A 19 3.74 10.77 7.68
CA SER A 19 4.38 9.77 8.54
C SER A 19 4.40 10.24 10.01
N ALA A 20 4.03 9.34 10.93
CA ALA A 20 3.90 9.62 12.37
C ALA A 20 5.25 9.91 13.07
N ASN A 21 6.37 9.57 12.43
CA ASN A 21 7.72 9.91 12.91
C ASN A 21 8.05 11.34 12.46
N SER A 22 7.43 12.30 13.15
CA SER A 22 7.19 13.68 12.71
C SER A 22 8.33 14.67 12.95
N SER A 23 9.57 14.24 13.21
CA SER A 23 10.65 15.19 13.48
C SER A 23 11.37 15.67 12.21
N GLN A 24 11.44 14.86 11.14
CA GLN A 24 12.22 15.18 9.93
C GLN A 24 11.70 14.53 8.62
N SER A 25 10.50 13.95 8.59
CA SER A 25 10.01 13.27 7.38
C SER A 25 9.48 14.28 6.35
N ASN A 26 10.29 14.53 5.32
CA ASN A 26 9.92 15.26 4.09
C ASN A 26 9.04 14.43 3.15
N MET A 27 8.48 13.32 3.64
CA MET A 27 7.73 12.36 2.82
C MET A 27 6.26 12.34 3.25
N LEU A 28 5.38 12.48 2.27
CA LEU A 28 3.96 12.15 2.37
C LEU A 28 3.72 10.75 1.83
N ILE A 29 2.67 10.10 2.28
CA ILE A 29 2.18 8.86 1.68
C ILE A 29 0.86 9.21 1.00
N LEU A 30 0.85 9.08 -0.33
CA LEU A 30 -0.37 9.10 -1.12
C LEU A 30 -0.94 7.68 -1.07
N GLN A 31 -2.11 7.51 -0.47
CA GLN A 31 -2.73 6.20 -0.29
C GLN A 31 -4.12 6.19 -0.93
N GLU A 32 -4.35 5.26 -1.83
CA GLU A 32 -5.67 4.91 -2.33
C GLU A 32 -6.17 3.65 -1.63
N SER A 33 -7.41 3.70 -1.16
CA SER A 33 -8.15 2.55 -0.67
C SER A 33 -9.42 2.40 -1.49
N CYS A 34 -9.67 1.19 -1.95
CA CYS A 34 -10.85 0.89 -2.73
C CYS A 34 -11.36 -0.51 -2.42
N THR A 35 -12.67 -0.65 -2.35
CA THR A 35 -13.35 -1.93 -2.21
C THR A 35 -14.49 -1.97 -3.22
N ASP A 36 -14.54 -3.06 -3.99
CA ASP A 36 -15.66 -3.40 -4.84
C ASP A 36 -16.16 -4.83 -4.56
N LYS A 37 -17.06 -5.34 -5.41
CA LYS A 37 -17.66 -6.69 -5.25
C LYS A 37 -16.66 -7.83 -5.48
N THR A 38 -15.50 -7.54 -6.05
CA THR A 38 -14.49 -8.52 -6.49
C THR A 38 -13.24 -8.49 -5.61
N ALA A 39 -12.85 -7.32 -5.13
CA ALA A 39 -11.60 -7.13 -4.41
C ALA A 39 -11.65 -5.92 -3.47
N SER A 40 -10.76 -5.94 -2.48
CA SER A 40 -10.37 -4.76 -1.71
C SER A 40 -8.88 -4.52 -1.88
N PHE A 41 -8.47 -3.29 -2.14
CA PHE A 41 -7.07 -2.93 -2.30
C PHE A 41 -6.70 -1.69 -1.50
N VAL A 42 -5.44 -1.68 -1.05
CA VAL A 42 -4.77 -0.52 -0.49
C VAL A 42 -3.47 -0.35 -1.26
N ILE A 43 -3.40 0.72 -2.04
CA ILE A 43 -2.23 1.10 -2.82
C ILE A 43 -1.68 2.39 -2.25
N TYR A 44 -0.38 2.48 -2.07
CA TYR A 44 0.27 3.67 -1.55
C TYR A 44 1.57 3.97 -2.27
N ALA A 45 1.91 5.24 -2.38
CA ALA A 45 3.19 5.71 -2.91
C ALA A 45 3.76 6.77 -1.96
N PRO A 46 5.03 6.65 -1.55
CA PRO A 46 5.72 7.74 -0.87
C PRO A 46 5.99 8.87 -1.86
N VAL A 47 5.82 10.11 -1.42
CA VAL A 47 5.98 11.34 -2.22
C VAL A 47 6.84 12.33 -1.44
N ASP A 48 7.89 12.85 -2.07
CA ASP A 48 8.71 13.90 -1.48
C ASP A 48 7.97 15.26 -1.54
N ILE A 49 7.81 15.89 -0.37
CA ILE A 49 7.14 17.19 -0.21
C ILE A 49 7.88 18.29 -0.98
N VAL A 50 9.20 18.29 -0.96
CA VAL A 50 10.04 19.29 -1.64
C VAL A 50 9.85 19.16 -3.14
N ALA A 51 9.93 17.94 -3.67
CA ALA A 51 9.69 17.68 -5.09
C ALA A 51 8.26 18.11 -5.49
N MET A 52 7.26 17.76 -4.68
CA MET A 52 5.87 18.13 -4.95
C MET A 52 5.65 19.65 -4.93
N ASN A 53 6.30 20.38 -4.01
CA ASN A 53 6.20 21.84 -3.94
C ASN A 53 6.78 22.51 -5.18
N VAL A 54 7.88 21.97 -5.74
CA VAL A 54 8.48 22.45 -6.98
C VAL A 54 7.55 22.24 -8.17
N VAL A 55 6.86 21.10 -8.23
CA VAL A 55 5.82 20.82 -9.26
C VAL A 55 4.63 21.76 -9.13
N LEU A 56 4.16 22.05 -7.91
CA LEU A 56 3.04 22.96 -7.66
C LEU A 56 3.30 24.41 -8.13
N ILE A 57 4.57 24.79 -8.27
CA ILE A 57 4.98 26.11 -8.79
C ILE A 57 5.07 26.11 -10.34
N GLY A 58 4.78 24.98 -10.99
CA GLY A 58 4.76 24.84 -12.45
C GLY A 58 6.03 24.24 -13.06
N SER A 59 6.83 23.55 -12.25
CA SER A 59 7.98 22.80 -12.75
C SER A 59 7.56 21.45 -13.35
N ASP A 60 8.51 20.75 -13.97
CA ASP A 60 8.28 19.44 -14.58
C ASP A 60 7.89 18.37 -13.53
N PRO A 61 6.73 17.68 -13.67
CA PRO A 61 6.30 16.61 -12.77
C PRO A 61 7.17 15.35 -12.83
N ASP A 62 7.98 15.16 -13.88
CA ASP A 62 8.81 13.95 -14.04
C ASP A 62 9.89 13.81 -12.95
N TYR A 63 10.18 14.88 -12.20
CA TYR A 63 11.08 14.85 -11.04
C TYR A 63 10.49 14.18 -9.79
N VAL A 64 9.18 13.93 -9.75
CA VAL A 64 8.54 13.27 -8.60
C VAL A 64 8.55 11.76 -8.80
N ALA A 65 9.48 11.09 -8.14
CA ALA A 65 9.52 9.63 -8.13
C ALA A 65 8.35 9.06 -7.31
N LEU A 66 7.39 8.42 -8.00
CA LEU A 66 6.32 7.65 -7.38
C LEU A 66 6.64 6.16 -7.46
N LEU A 67 6.72 5.51 -6.31
CA LEU A 67 6.97 4.07 -6.18
C LEU A 67 5.73 3.39 -5.58
N PRO A 68 4.68 3.15 -6.38
CA PRO A 68 3.47 2.50 -5.90
C PRO A 68 3.77 1.11 -5.34
N SER A 69 3.25 0.85 -4.15
CA SER A 69 3.31 -0.42 -3.44
C SER A 69 1.97 -0.64 -2.76
N GLY A 70 1.63 -1.89 -2.45
CA GLY A 70 0.34 -2.16 -1.83
C GLY A 70 -0.08 -3.60 -1.94
N PHE A 71 -1.35 -3.83 -1.62
CA PHE A 71 -1.91 -5.17 -1.64
C PHE A 71 -3.38 -5.18 -2.06
N ALA A 72 -3.81 -6.33 -2.57
CA ALA A 72 -5.19 -6.65 -2.90
C ALA A 72 -5.62 -7.93 -2.19
N ILE A 73 -6.85 -7.93 -1.68
CA ILE A 73 -7.51 -9.05 -1.02
C ILE A 73 -8.74 -9.40 -1.85
N LEU A 74 -8.81 -10.65 -2.30
CA LEU A 74 -9.90 -11.18 -3.08
C LEU A 74 -10.48 -12.43 -2.40
N PRO A 75 -11.77 -12.74 -2.58
CA PRO A 75 -12.31 -14.01 -2.13
C PRO A 75 -11.60 -15.16 -2.86
N ASP A 76 -11.40 -16.29 -2.18
CA ASP A 76 -10.74 -17.48 -2.74
C ASP A 76 -11.59 -18.26 -3.78
N GLY A 77 -12.82 -17.81 -4.03
CA GLY A 77 -13.71 -18.38 -5.03
C GLY A 77 -14.39 -19.68 -4.61
N GLY A 78 -14.39 -20.02 -3.31
CA GLY A 78 -15.10 -21.18 -2.78
C GLY A 78 -16.59 -21.17 -3.13
N GLY A 79 -17.01 -22.10 -3.99
CA GLY A 79 -18.37 -22.19 -4.52
C GLY A 79 -19.44 -22.53 -3.49
N MET A 80 -20.70 -22.24 -3.86
CA MET A 80 -21.97 -22.36 -3.13
C MET A 80 -22.36 -23.79 -2.65
N GLY A 81 -21.41 -24.68 -2.34
CA GLY A 81 -21.72 -26.10 -2.15
C GLY A 81 -20.81 -26.92 -1.26
N ASP A 82 -19.75 -26.36 -0.66
CA ASP A 82 -18.94 -27.13 0.27
C ASP A 82 -18.78 -26.41 1.60
N SER A 83 -18.93 -27.15 2.69
CA SER A 83 -18.82 -26.68 4.07
C SER A 83 -17.36 -26.48 4.47
N GLY A 84 -16.56 -25.95 3.55
CA GLY A 84 -15.13 -25.73 3.68
C GLY A 84 -14.85 -24.27 4.04
N SER A 85 -14.01 -24.10 5.06
CA SER A 85 -13.41 -22.83 5.49
C SER A 85 -13.14 -21.86 4.34
N GLY A 86 -14.01 -20.86 4.14
CA GLY A 86 -13.78 -19.79 3.17
C GLY A 86 -12.52 -18.99 3.53
N GLY A 87 -11.65 -18.79 2.55
CA GLY A 87 -10.40 -18.05 2.67
C GLY A 87 -10.36 -16.80 1.80
N SER A 88 -9.17 -16.21 1.70
CA SER A 88 -8.91 -15.08 0.81
C SER A 88 -7.56 -15.21 0.14
N LEU A 89 -7.47 -14.65 -1.06
CA LEU A 89 -6.23 -14.49 -1.81
C LEU A 89 -5.66 -13.11 -1.53
N LEU A 90 -4.47 -13.08 -0.93
CA LEU A 90 -3.70 -11.85 -0.70
C LEU A 90 -2.61 -11.73 -1.77
N THR A 91 -2.69 -10.68 -2.57
CA THR A 91 -1.64 -10.29 -3.52
C THR A 91 -0.94 -9.06 -2.97
N VAL A 92 0.39 -9.12 -2.82
CA VAL A 92 1.22 -7.99 -2.37
C VAL A 92 2.16 -7.61 -3.51
N SER A 93 2.31 -6.31 -3.73
CA SER A 93 3.15 -5.75 -4.77
C SER A 93 4.00 -4.61 -4.22
N PHE A 94 5.26 -4.55 -4.64
CA PHE A 94 6.17 -3.47 -4.30
C PHE A 94 6.88 -2.99 -5.55
N GLN A 95 6.91 -1.68 -5.72
CA GLN A 95 7.85 -1.04 -6.62
C GLN A 95 8.98 -0.46 -5.78
N ILE A 96 10.21 -0.97 -5.98
CA ILE A 96 11.39 -0.57 -5.21
C ILE A 96 12.49 -0.22 -6.19
N LEU A 97 13.10 0.95 -6.00
CA LEU A 97 14.25 1.40 -6.76
C LEU A 97 15.53 1.07 -5.97
N ASP A 98 16.38 0.19 -6.50
CA ASP A 98 17.67 -0.21 -5.89
C ASP A 98 18.83 0.60 -6.49
N ASP A 99 18.85 0.76 -7.81
CA ASP A 99 19.84 1.58 -8.54
C ASP A 99 19.14 2.39 -9.64
N SER A 100 19.72 3.55 -9.93
CA SER A 100 19.33 4.42 -11.04
C SER A 100 19.73 3.87 -12.42
N ALA A 101 20.71 2.95 -12.48
CA ALA A 101 21.17 2.34 -13.71
C ALA A 101 20.38 1.04 -14.01
N PRO A 102 19.69 0.93 -15.17
CA PRO A 102 18.88 -0.24 -15.52
C PRO A 102 19.70 -1.53 -15.73
N THR A 103 21.02 -1.42 -15.88
CA THR A 103 21.95 -2.53 -16.03
C THR A 103 22.64 -2.94 -14.72
N ALA A 104 22.38 -2.22 -13.62
CA ALA A 104 22.93 -2.56 -12.33
C ALA A 104 22.39 -3.92 -11.88
N LYS A 105 23.28 -4.78 -11.41
CA LYS A 105 22.89 -6.08 -10.86
C LYS A 105 22.33 -5.86 -9.46
N LEU A 106 21.15 -6.41 -9.20
CA LEU A 106 20.60 -6.48 -7.86
C LEU A 106 21.60 -7.17 -6.93
N SER A 107 21.92 -6.53 -5.82
CA SER A 107 22.83 -7.11 -4.85
C SER A 107 22.13 -8.25 -4.09
N LEU A 108 22.89 -9.27 -3.67
CA LEU A 108 22.37 -10.33 -2.79
C LEU A 108 21.77 -9.76 -1.49
N GLY A 109 22.32 -8.65 -0.99
CA GLY A 109 21.80 -7.94 0.19
C GLY A 109 20.45 -7.25 -0.06
N SER A 110 20.29 -6.63 -1.23
CA SER A 110 19.02 -6.01 -1.66
C SER A 110 17.93 -7.07 -1.81
N VAL A 111 18.24 -8.22 -2.42
CA VAL A 111 17.29 -9.35 -2.55
C VAL A 111 16.84 -9.87 -1.19
N ALA A 112 17.77 -10.08 -0.26
CA ALA A 112 17.44 -10.53 1.10
C ALA A 112 16.53 -9.51 1.82
N THR A 113 16.79 -8.22 1.65
CA THR A 113 16.01 -7.13 2.25
C THR A 113 14.59 -7.08 1.68
N VAL A 114 14.43 -7.19 0.35
CA VAL A 114 13.11 -7.24 -0.31
C VAL A 114 12.32 -8.48 0.12
N ASN A 115 12.96 -9.64 0.20
CA ASN A 115 12.30 -10.85 0.67
C ASN A 115 11.79 -10.71 2.11
N ASN A 116 12.60 -10.15 3.00
CA ASN A 116 12.21 -9.87 4.38
C ASN A 116 11.08 -8.85 4.46
N LEU A 117 11.10 -7.82 3.62
CA LEU A 117 10.04 -6.82 3.53
C LEU A 117 8.70 -7.45 3.12
N ILE A 118 8.71 -8.31 2.09
CA ILE A 118 7.52 -9.02 1.61
C ILE A 118 6.97 -9.93 2.73
N ALA A 119 7.84 -10.75 3.33
CA ALA A 119 7.44 -11.67 4.40
C ALA A 119 6.82 -10.93 5.59
N CYS A 120 7.51 -9.90 6.10
CA CYS A 120 7.02 -9.11 7.22
C CYS A 120 5.71 -8.37 6.89
N THR A 121 5.54 -7.89 5.66
CA THR A 121 4.31 -7.23 5.23
C THR A 121 3.13 -8.21 5.19
N VAL A 122 3.33 -9.40 4.60
CA VAL A 122 2.32 -10.44 4.58
C VAL A 122 1.93 -10.87 6.00
N GLU A 123 2.89 -11.06 6.90
CA GLU A 123 2.63 -11.40 8.30
C GLU A 123 1.84 -10.30 9.01
N ARG A 124 2.19 -9.02 8.80
CA ARG A 124 1.46 -7.88 9.40
C ARG A 124 0.04 -7.76 8.87
N ILE A 125 -0.18 -7.96 7.57
CA ILE A 125 -1.52 -7.96 6.99
C ILE A 125 -2.34 -9.11 7.59
N LYS A 126 -1.77 -10.32 7.62
CA LYS A 126 -2.42 -11.47 8.26
C LYS A 126 -2.76 -11.18 9.72
N ALA A 127 -1.82 -10.64 10.50
CA ALA A 127 -2.05 -10.31 11.90
C ALA A 127 -3.13 -9.22 12.08
N ALA A 128 -3.20 -8.23 11.19
CA ALA A 128 -4.23 -7.19 11.24
C ALA A 128 -5.64 -7.72 10.89
N LEU A 129 -5.71 -8.75 10.05
CA LEU A 129 -6.97 -9.37 9.61
C LEU A 129 -7.41 -10.54 10.50
N SER A 130 -6.46 -11.20 11.16
CA SER A 130 -6.71 -12.18 12.21
C SER A 130 -7.18 -11.43 13.45
N CYS A 131 -8.47 -11.13 13.54
CA CYS A 131 -9.05 -10.74 14.83
C CYS A 131 -8.82 -11.92 15.80
N ASP A 132 -8.04 -11.73 16.87
CA ASP A 132 -8.34 -12.46 18.10
C ASP A 132 -9.83 -12.20 18.35
N THR A 133 -10.63 -13.26 18.43
CA THR A 133 -12.12 -13.26 18.47
C THR A 133 -12.76 -12.36 19.54
N ASN A 134 -11.99 -11.57 20.29
CA ASN A 134 -12.41 -10.80 21.44
C ASN A 134 -12.31 -9.27 21.37
N ASN A 135 -11.79 -8.58 20.33
CA ASN A 135 -11.65 -7.10 20.42
C ASN A 135 -11.63 -6.24 19.13
N CYS A 136 -12.29 -6.64 18.02
CA CYS A 136 -12.23 -5.88 16.76
C CYS A 136 -13.04 -4.55 16.69
N CYS A 137 -13.51 -3.97 17.82
CA CYS A 137 -14.32 -2.72 17.81
C CYS A 137 -13.75 -1.51 18.57
N GLN A 138 -12.48 -1.47 18.98
CA GLN A 138 -11.96 -0.33 19.78
C GLN A 138 -10.60 0.21 19.32
N LYS A 139 -10.48 0.65 18.07
CA LYS A 139 -9.55 1.75 17.74
C LYS A 139 -10.25 2.78 16.85
N LYS A 140 -10.87 3.73 17.55
CA LYS A 140 -11.19 5.07 17.04
C LYS A 140 -9.92 5.84 16.73
#